data_AF-A0A8H7C311-F1
#
_entry.id   AF-A0A8H7C311-F1
#
_cell.length_a   1.000
_cell.length_b   1.000
_cell.length_c   1.000
_cell.angle_alpha   90.00
_cell.angle_beta   90.00
_cell.angle_gamma   90.00
#
_symmetry.space_group_name_H-M   'P 1'
#
loop_
_entity.id
_entity.type
_entity.pdbx_description
1 polymer ?
#
loop_
_entity_poly.entity_id
_entity_poly.type
_entity_poly.pdbx_seq_one_letter_code
_entity_poly.pdbx_strand_id
1 'polypeptide(L)'
;MGRYFAKPETCDLSELMVIENVICGRKDIIALFWENKLGVDVDDNRRIVVFEGSESLNNGAPLKTHLTISHGSDGPNDSFLRLHFKECLAVSVCLGDVREDYEEQEIENFMAERGVYDNEIDPSDPRWSTKLGSYVYDCLVRQGMAGAFQGSLGSNM
;
A
#
# COMPACT_ATOMS: atom_id res chain seq x y z
N MET A 1 -2.35 -21.97 10.88
CA MET A 1 -3.15 -21.23 11.88
C MET A 1 -3.20 -19.78 11.44
N GLY A 2 -4.21 -19.42 10.64
CA GLY A 2 -4.44 -18.02 10.26
C GLY A 2 -4.96 -17.27 11.47
N ARG A 3 -4.29 -16.17 11.84
CA ARG A 3 -4.85 -15.23 12.81
C ARG A 3 -5.99 -14.51 12.08
N TYR A 4 -7.22 -14.94 12.32
CA TYR A 4 -8.39 -14.15 11.95
C TYR A 4 -8.22 -12.75 12.53
N PHE A 5 -8.36 -11.75 11.66
CA PHE A 5 -8.37 -10.34 12.03
C PHE A 5 -9.40 -10.12 13.13
N ALA A 6 -8.99 -9.47 14.21
CA ALA A 6 -9.93 -8.96 15.19
C ALA A 6 -10.93 -8.09 14.42
N LYS A 7 -12.22 -8.28 14.69
CA LYS A 7 -13.27 -7.39 14.20
C LYS A 7 -12.82 -5.94 14.38
N PRO A 8 -12.73 -5.10 13.33
CA PRO A 8 -12.19 -3.75 13.44
C PRO A 8 -12.83 -2.93 14.58
N GLU A 9 -14.13 -3.14 14.80
CA GLU A 9 -14.92 -2.54 15.88
C GLU A 9 -14.53 -2.97 17.30
N THR A 10 -13.71 -4.02 17.45
CA THR A 10 -13.19 -4.51 18.72
C THR A 10 -11.74 -4.08 19.00
N CYS A 11 -11.12 -3.36 18.06
CA CYS A 11 -9.76 -2.87 18.22
C CYS A 11 -9.75 -1.69 19.21
N ASP A 12 -9.01 -1.81 20.31
CA ASP A 12 -8.78 -0.68 21.22
C ASP A 12 -7.85 0.32 20.53
N LEU A 13 -8.38 1.51 20.22
CA LEU A 13 -7.65 2.59 19.55
C LEU A 13 -7.16 3.65 20.54
N SER A 14 -7.27 3.42 21.86
CA SER A 14 -6.91 4.41 22.89
C SER A 14 -5.47 4.91 22.76
N GLU A 15 -4.54 4.04 22.35
CA GLU A 15 -3.13 4.40 22.12
C GLU A 15 -2.92 5.32 20.91
N LEU A 16 -3.88 5.36 19.97
CA LEU A 16 -3.84 6.21 18.79
C LEU A 16 -4.53 7.57 19.02
N MET A 17 -5.36 7.70 20.06
CA MET A 17 -6.10 8.92 20.39
C MET A 17 -5.29 9.87 21.29
N VAL A 18 -4.09 10.23 20.85
CA VAL A 18 -3.15 11.11 21.58
C VAL A 18 -2.78 12.34 20.74
N ILE A 19 -2.37 13.44 21.38
CA ILE A 19 -2.03 14.70 20.70
C ILE A 19 -0.83 14.51 19.77
N GLU A 20 0.09 13.62 20.16
CA GLU A 20 1.25 13.21 19.39
C GLU A 20 0.89 12.44 18.11
N ASN A 21 -0.38 12.08 17.89
CA ASN A 21 -0.89 11.49 16.65
C ASN A 21 -1.76 12.48 15.85
N VAL A 22 -1.64 13.79 16.13
CA VAL A 22 -2.40 14.83 15.44
C VAL A 22 -1.50 15.65 14.54
N ILE A 23 -1.93 15.87 13.30
CA ILE A 23 -1.32 16.83 12.38
C ILE A 23 -2.32 17.95 12.05
N CYS A 24 -1.87 19.19 12.22
CA CYS A 24 -2.62 20.38 11.88
C CYS A 24 -2.06 20.98 10.58
N GLY A 25 -2.93 21.36 9.65
CA GLY A 25 -2.47 21.86 8.35
C GLY A 25 -3.57 22.49 7.51
N ARG A 26 -3.19 22.92 6.31
CA ARG A 26 -4.13 23.40 5.30
C ARG A 26 -5.03 22.26 4.84
N LYS A 27 -6.29 22.55 4.54
CA LYS A 27 -7.29 21.55 4.14
C LYS A 27 -6.85 20.68 2.95
N ASP A 28 -6.20 21.29 1.95
CA ASP A 28 -5.69 20.59 0.77
C ASP A 28 -4.57 19.58 1.10
N ILE A 29 -3.68 19.94 2.03
CA ILE A 29 -2.62 19.04 2.52
C ILE A 29 -3.20 17.92 3.38
N ILE A 30 -4.15 18.24 4.26
CA ILE A 30 -4.78 17.24 5.13
C ILE A 30 -5.55 16.20 4.32
N ALA A 31 -6.23 16.59 3.24
CA ALA A 31 -6.88 15.64 2.34
C ALA A 31 -5.89 14.63 1.75
N LEU A 32 -4.75 15.10 1.22
CA LEU A 32 -3.70 14.23 0.68
C LEU A 32 -3.10 13.30 1.74
N PHE A 33 -2.93 13.80 2.98
CA PHE A 33 -2.42 13.01 4.10
C PHE A 33 -3.39 11.88 4.48
N TRP A 34 -4.69 12.18 4.55
CA TRP A 34 -5.74 11.19 4.86
C TRP A 34 -5.91 10.13 3.77
N GLU A 35 -5.73 10.51 2.51
CA GLU A 35 -5.83 9.60 1.36
C GLU A 35 -4.54 8.81 1.07
N ASN A 36 -3.55 8.86 1.96
CA ASN A 36 -2.24 8.21 1.77
C ASN A 36 -1.46 8.69 0.53
N LYS A 37 -1.80 9.86 -0.03
CA LYS A 37 -1.16 10.46 -1.21
C LYS A 37 0.01 11.38 -0.85
N LEU A 38 0.11 11.75 0.41
CA LEU A 38 1.21 12.55 0.96
C LEU A 38 1.67 11.91 2.26
N GLY A 39 2.97 11.63 2.38
CA GLY A 39 3.58 11.11 3.60
C GLY A 39 4.80 11.92 4.02
N VAL A 40 5.32 11.64 5.22
CA VAL A 40 6.51 12.29 5.77
C VAL A 40 7.58 11.25 6.06
N ASP A 41 8.68 11.32 5.32
CA ASP A 41 9.85 10.49 5.58
C ASP A 41 10.67 11.10 6.72
N VAL A 42 10.46 10.56 7.92
CA VAL A 42 11.17 11.00 9.13
C VAL A 42 12.67 10.75 9.02
N ASP A 43 13.07 9.66 8.36
CA ASP A 43 14.46 9.22 8.29
C ASP A 43 15.24 9.99 7.20
N ASP A 44 14.56 10.58 6.21
CA ASP A 44 15.07 11.62 5.30
C ASP A 44 14.76 13.04 5.83
N ASN A 45 15.14 13.32 7.09
CA ASN A 45 15.02 14.66 7.71
C ASN A 45 13.60 15.26 7.66
N ARG A 46 12.56 14.43 7.82
CA ARG A 46 11.14 14.81 7.72
C ARG A 46 10.77 15.38 6.35
N ARG A 47 11.34 14.83 5.28
CA ARG A 47 10.98 15.19 3.92
C ARG A 47 9.52 14.86 3.65
N ILE A 48 8.82 15.80 3.00
CA ILE A 48 7.45 15.60 2.53
C ILE A 48 7.53 14.89 1.17
N VAL A 49 6.84 13.75 1.07
CA VAL A 49 6.77 12.92 -0.14
C VAL A 49 5.33 12.94 -0.64
N VAL A 50 5.14 13.23 -1.92
CA VAL A 50 3.85 13.20 -2.59
C VAL A 50 3.88 12.02 -3.56
N PHE A 51 3.00 11.06 -3.35
CA PHE A 51 2.93 9.81 -4.11
C PHE A 51 2.05 9.92 -5.35
N GLU A 52 0.97 10.69 -5.27
CA GLU A 52 0.06 10.92 -6.38
C GLU A 52 -0.41 12.38 -6.42
N GLY A 53 -0.50 12.94 -7.63
CA GLY A 53 -1.17 14.21 -7.86
C GLY A 53 -0.43 15.47 -7.37
N SER A 54 0.70 15.82 -8.01
CA SER A 54 1.23 17.19 -7.89
C SER A 54 0.25 18.23 -8.45
N GLU A 55 -0.61 17.82 -9.38
CA GLU A 55 -1.69 18.62 -9.96
C GLU A 55 -2.84 18.89 -8.96
N SER A 56 -2.99 18.08 -7.89
CA SER A 56 -4.03 18.28 -6.87
C SER A 56 -3.80 19.51 -5.99
N LEU A 57 -2.56 20.03 -5.96
CA LEU A 57 -2.23 21.29 -5.30
C LEU A 57 -2.66 22.48 -6.18
N ASN A 58 -3.91 22.47 -6.62
CA ASN A 58 -4.54 23.43 -7.54
C ASN A 58 -4.60 24.87 -7.03
N ASN A 59 -4.12 25.13 -5.81
CA ASN A 59 -4.22 26.43 -5.14
C ASN A 59 -2.99 27.31 -5.41
N GLY A 60 -1.98 26.83 -6.15
CA GLY A 60 -0.76 27.60 -6.50
C GLY A 60 0.15 27.95 -5.31
N ALA A 61 -0.22 27.57 -4.09
CA ALA A 61 0.56 27.81 -2.90
C ALA A 61 1.69 26.79 -2.79
N PRO A 62 2.97 27.23 -2.71
CA PRO A 62 4.11 26.32 -2.70
C PRO A 62 4.06 25.39 -1.48
N LEU A 63 4.26 24.09 -1.73
CA LEU A 63 4.46 23.10 -0.69
C LEU A 63 5.92 23.12 -0.24
N LYS A 64 6.14 23.14 1.07
CA LYS A 64 7.49 23.00 1.64
C LYS A 64 7.99 21.57 1.37
N THR A 65 9.30 21.42 1.16
CA THR A 65 9.92 20.11 0.93
C THR A 65 10.08 19.29 2.20
N HIS A 66 10.03 19.93 3.38
CA HIS A 66 10.24 19.29 4.68
C HIS A 66 9.22 19.79 5.69
N LEU A 67 8.75 18.89 6.56
CA LEU A 67 7.89 19.22 7.68
C LEU A 67 8.70 19.94 8.75
N THR A 68 8.27 21.15 9.10
CA THR A 68 8.84 21.89 10.24
C THR A 68 7.94 21.69 11.45
N ILE A 69 8.49 21.12 12.53
CA ILE A 69 7.79 21.03 13.81
C ILE A 69 8.22 22.22 14.66
N SER A 70 7.27 23.06 15.03
CA SER A 70 7.49 24.17 15.96
C SER A 70 7.97 23.63 17.31
N HIS A 71 8.96 24.26 17.94
CA HIS A 71 9.46 23.83 19.25
C HIS A 71 8.34 23.91 20.31
N GLY A 72 7.87 22.74 20.74
CA GLY A 72 6.78 22.52 21.68
C GLY A 72 6.25 21.10 21.44
N SER A 73 5.84 20.37 22.47
CA SER A 73 5.41 18.96 22.39
C SER A 73 4.19 18.68 21.52
N ASP A 74 3.63 19.70 20.85
CA ASP A 74 2.27 19.69 20.32
C ASP A 74 2.21 19.26 18.84
N GLY A 75 3.20 18.48 18.40
CA GLY A 75 3.32 18.00 17.02
C GLY A 75 3.31 16.47 16.94
N PRO A 76 3.09 15.92 15.73
CA PRO A 76 3.04 14.48 15.57
C PRO A 76 4.41 13.86 15.90
N ASN A 77 4.41 12.83 16.73
CA ASN A 77 5.61 12.07 17.05
C ASN A 77 6.05 11.26 15.83
N ASP A 78 7.36 11.16 15.68
CA ASP A 78 8.08 10.42 14.66
C ASP A 78 7.61 8.97 14.53
N SER A 79 7.20 8.32 15.62
CA SER A 79 6.64 6.96 15.56
C SER A 79 5.36 6.89 14.73
N PHE A 80 4.44 7.84 14.91
CA PHE A 80 3.19 7.90 14.15
C PHE A 80 3.44 8.33 12.71
N LEU A 81 4.35 9.27 12.48
CA LEU A 81 4.75 9.67 11.12
C LEU A 81 5.38 8.51 10.34
N ARG A 82 6.24 7.71 10.98
CA ARG A 82 6.80 6.50 10.35
C ARG A 82 5.73 5.46 10.03
N LEU A 83 4.77 5.27 10.95
CA LEU A 83 3.66 4.34 10.73
C LEU A 83 2.83 4.78 9.51
N HIS A 84 2.41 6.05 9.48
CA HIS A 84 1.67 6.62 8.36
C HIS A 84 2.44 6.55 7.04
N PHE A 85 3.75 6.85 7.05
CA PHE A 85 4.59 6.77 5.86
C PHE A 85 4.69 5.35 5.31
N LYS A 86 4.75 4.33 6.19
CA LYS A 86 4.70 2.92 5.79
C LYS A 86 3.39 2.58 5.09
N GLU A 87 2.25 3.07 5.59
CA GLU A 87 0.95 2.86 4.93
C GLU A 87 0.87 3.59 3.59
N CYS A 88 1.40 4.82 3.49
CA CYS A 88 1.51 5.54 2.22
C CYS A 88 2.30 4.75 1.19
N LEU A 89 3.43 4.15 1.59
CA LEU A 89 4.21 3.28 0.71
C LEU A 89 3.45 2.01 0.32
N ALA A 90 2.76 1.36 1.26
CA ALA A 90 1.97 0.18 0.98
C ALA A 90 0.88 0.45 -0.07
N VAL A 91 0.09 1.52 0.12
CA VAL A 91 -0.97 1.89 -0.82
C VAL A 91 -0.41 2.36 -2.16
N SER A 92 0.65 3.18 -2.14
CA SER A 92 1.15 3.85 -3.36
C SER A 92 2.12 3.02 -4.20
N VAL A 93 2.93 2.17 -3.57
CA VAL A 93 3.98 1.39 -4.25
C VAL A 93 3.52 -0.03 -4.53
N CYS A 94 2.73 -0.64 -3.64
CA CYS A 94 2.25 -2.01 -3.82
C CYS A 94 0.95 -2.09 -4.65
N LEU A 95 0.52 -0.97 -5.26
CA LEU A 95 -0.72 -0.84 -6.08
C LEU A 95 -2.03 -1.10 -5.30
N GLY A 96 -1.98 -1.00 -3.97
CA GLY A 96 -3.04 -1.53 -3.09
C GLY A 96 -2.99 -3.05 -3.07
N ASP A 97 -3.09 -3.63 -1.89
CA ASP A 97 -3.17 -5.07 -1.77
C ASP A 97 -4.53 -5.52 -2.29
N VAL A 98 -4.58 -6.34 -3.35
CA VAL A 98 -5.86 -6.87 -3.86
C VAL A 98 -6.64 -7.60 -2.76
N ARG A 99 -5.94 -8.09 -1.71
CA ARG A 99 -6.54 -8.74 -0.55
C ARG A 99 -7.33 -7.78 0.35
N GLU A 100 -7.22 -6.47 0.15
CA GLU A 100 -8.09 -5.47 0.78
C GLU A 100 -9.45 -5.36 0.07
N ASP A 101 -9.48 -5.67 -1.23
CA ASP A 101 -10.69 -5.58 -2.07
C ASP A 101 -11.40 -6.93 -2.28
N TYR A 102 -10.70 -8.05 -2.06
CA TYR A 102 -11.17 -9.41 -2.30
C TYR A 102 -10.75 -10.34 -1.17
N GLU A 103 -11.68 -11.16 -0.69
CA GLU A 103 -11.39 -12.20 0.29
C GLU A 103 -10.46 -13.25 -0.31
N GLU A 104 -9.60 -13.87 0.51
CA GLU A 104 -8.65 -14.90 0.06
C GLU A 104 -9.35 -16.03 -0.73
N GLN A 105 -10.54 -16.43 -0.28
CA GLN A 105 -11.35 -17.44 -0.96
C GLN A 105 -11.84 -16.99 -2.35
N GLU A 106 -12.10 -15.71 -2.57
CA GLU A 106 -12.52 -15.18 -3.87
C GLU A 106 -11.37 -15.21 -4.87
N ILE A 107 -10.16 -14.87 -4.41
CA ILE A 107 -8.94 -14.97 -5.20
C ILE A 107 -8.66 -16.44 -5.54
N GLU A 108 -8.81 -17.34 -4.57
CA GLU A 108 -8.58 -18.77 -4.74
C GLU A 108 -9.56 -19.40 -5.74
N ASN A 109 -10.84 -19.03 -5.64
CA ASN A 109 -11.88 -19.46 -6.58
C ASN A 109 -11.59 -18.92 -7.99
N PHE A 110 -11.17 -17.65 -8.11
CA PHE A 110 -10.81 -17.06 -9.40
C PHE A 110 -9.66 -17.83 -10.07
N MET A 111 -8.62 -18.19 -9.31
CA MET A 111 -7.49 -18.97 -9.80
C MET A 111 -7.91 -20.39 -10.22
N ALA A 112 -8.71 -21.08 -9.39
CA ALA A 112 -9.19 -22.43 -9.69
C ALA A 112 -10.10 -22.48 -10.92
N GLU A 113 -11.09 -21.58 -11.02
CA GLU A 113 -12.00 -21.50 -12.17
C GLU A 113 -11.28 -21.25 -13.51
N ARG A 114 -10.09 -20.65 -13.45
CA ARG A 114 -9.29 -20.32 -14.63
C ARG A 114 -8.10 -21.24 -14.86
N GLY A 115 -8.14 -22.43 -14.26
CA GLY A 115 -7.21 -23.51 -14.55
C GLY A 115 -5.76 -23.20 -14.16
N VAL A 116 -5.55 -22.24 -13.24
CA VAL A 116 -4.21 -21.83 -12.80
C VAL A 116 -3.46 -23.00 -12.17
N TYR A 117 -4.14 -23.80 -11.34
CA TYR A 117 -3.54 -24.96 -10.68
C TYR A 117 -3.33 -26.16 -11.61
N ASP A 118 -4.11 -26.23 -12.69
CA ASP A 118 -4.12 -27.34 -13.64
C ASP A 118 -3.29 -27.05 -14.91
N ASN A 119 -2.68 -25.86 -15.01
CA ASN A 119 -2.03 -25.33 -16.22
C ASN A 119 -2.96 -25.28 -17.46
N GLU A 120 -4.26 -25.13 -17.24
CA GLU A 120 -5.29 -24.99 -18.29
C GLU A 120 -5.75 -23.54 -18.43
N ILE A 121 -4.80 -22.60 -18.35
CA ILE A 121 -5.08 -21.16 -18.46
C ILE A 121 -5.50 -20.84 -19.90
N ASP A 122 -6.69 -20.24 -20.05
CA ASP A 122 -7.09 -19.58 -21.30
C ASP A 122 -6.68 -18.09 -21.26
N PRO A 123 -5.61 -17.69 -21.98
CA PRO A 123 -5.12 -16.32 -21.97
C PRO A 123 -6.07 -15.33 -22.68
N SER A 124 -7.06 -15.82 -23.44
CA SER A 124 -8.00 -14.97 -24.18
C SER A 124 -9.20 -14.56 -23.32
N ASP A 125 -9.31 -15.08 -22.11
CA ASP A 125 -10.41 -14.77 -21.21
C ASP A 125 -10.40 -13.27 -20.83
N PRO A 126 -11.49 -12.53 -21.12
CA PRO A 126 -11.57 -11.10 -20.82
C PRO A 126 -11.45 -10.79 -19.32
N ARG A 127 -11.71 -11.75 -18.43
CA ARG A 127 -11.56 -11.55 -16.99
C ARG A 127 -10.11 -11.29 -16.55
N TRP A 128 -9.11 -11.65 -17.36
CA TRP A 128 -7.71 -11.27 -17.08
C TRP A 128 -7.49 -9.76 -17.10
N SER A 129 -8.33 -9.00 -17.80
CA SER A 129 -8.27 -7.54 -17.84
C SER A 129 -8.95 -6.85 -16.65
N THR A 130 -9.57 -7.61 -15.74
CA THR A 130 -10.13 -7.08 -14.49
C THR A 130 -9.02 -6.76 -13.48
N LYS A 131 -9.33 -6.00 -12.41
CA LYS A 131 -8.36 -5.69 -11.35
C LYS A 131 -7.78 -6.97 -10.70
N LEU A 132 -8.66 -7.91 -10.32
CA LEU A 132 -8.26 -9.21 -9.79
C LEU A 132 -7.48 -10.05 -10.81
N GLY A 133 -7.95 -10.09 -12.06
CA GLY A 133 -7.27 -10.84 -13.13
C GLY A 133 -5.85 -10.34 -13.39
N SER A 134 -5.65 -9.02 -13.44
CA SER A 134 -4.34 -8.40 -13.66
C SER A 134 -3.39 -8.72 -12.50
N TYR A 135 -3.88 -8.65 -11.25
CA TYR A 135 -3.10 -9.02 -10.08
C TYR A 135 -2.66 -10.50 -10.11
N VAL A 136 -3.60 -11.42 -10.37
CA VAL A 136 -3.28 -12.86 -10.44
C VAL A 136 -2.28 -13.13 -11.55
N TYR A 137 -2.44 -12.49 -12.71
CA TYR A 137 -1.52 -12.62 -13.83
C TYR A 137 -0.10 -12.16 -13.47
N ASP A 138 0.05 -11.01 -12.81
CA ASP A 138 1.34 -10.51 -12.32
C ASP A 138 1.97 -11.45 -11.29
N CYS A 139 1.17 -12.11 -10.44
CA CYS A 139 1.64 -13.13 -9.52
C CYS A 139 2.16 -14.37 -10.28
N LEU A 140 1.46 -14.83 -11.31
CA LEU A 140 1.86 -15.97 -12.13
C LEU A 140 3.15 -15.69 -12.91
N VAL A 141 3.29 -14.50 -13.51
CA VAL A 141 4.52 -14.09 -14.21
C VAL A 141 5.70 -14.08 -13.24
N ARG A 142 5.52 -13.52 -12.03
CA ARG A 142 6.56 -13.51 -10.98
C ARG A 142 6.97 -14.92 -10.56
N GLN A 143 6.00 -15.83 -10.38
CA GLN A 143 6.27 -17.22 -10.04
C GLN A 143 6.96 -18.00 -11.18
N GLY A 144 6.54 -17.77 -12.43
CA GLY A 144 7.19 -18.35 -13.62
C GLY A 144 8.65 -17.90 -13.77
N MET A 145 8.93 -16.62 -13.48
CA MET A 145 10.31 -16.10 -13.44
C MET A 145 11.14 -16.72 -12.30
N ALA A 146 10.56 -16.91 -11.11
CA ALA A 146 11.23 -17.57 -9.99
C ALA A 146 11.55 -19.05 -10.28
N GLY A 147 10.65 -19.76 -10.97
CA GLY A 147 10.88 -21.14 -11.43
C GLY A 147 11.98 -21.23 -12.50
N ALA A 148 12.06 -20.26 -13.41
CA ALA A 148 13.11 -20.18 -14.42
C ALA A 148 14.51 -19.92 -13.81
N PHE A 149 14.59 -19.11 -12.74
CA PHE A 149 15.85 -18.88 -12.00
C PHE A 149 16.33 -20.14 -11.26
N GLN A 150 15.42 -20.92 -10.67
CA GLN A 150 15.77 -22.19 -10.01
C GLN A 150 16.21 -23.28 -11.02
N GLY A 151 15.63 -23.32 -12.21
CA GLY A 151 16.05 -24.23 -13.29
C GLY A 151 17.46 -23.94 -13.82
N SER A 152 17.91 -22.69 -13.82
CA SER A 152 19.24 -22.31 -14.31
C SER A 152 20.40 -22.68 -13.38
N LEU A 153 20.12 -22.94 -12.09
CA LEU A 153 21.13 -23.32 -11.09
C LEU A 153 21.25 -24.84 -10.92
N GLY A 154 20.39 -25.64 -11.56
CA GLY A 154 20.34 -27.10 -11.42
C GLY A 154 21.00 -27.90 -12.56
N SER A 155 21.55 -27.25 -13.60
CA SER A 155 22.09 -27.93 -14.79
C SER A 155 23.62 -28.07 -14.85
N ASN A 156 24.31 -27.96 -13.71
CA ASN A 156 25.73 -28.32 -13.59
C ASN A 156 25.92 -29.30 -12.44
N MET A 157 25.62 -30.58 -12.68
CA MET A 157 26.26 -31.70 -12.00
C MET A 157 26.25 -32.94 -12.88
#